data_AF-A0A962MW32-F1
#
_entry.id   AF-A0A962MW32-F1
#
_cell.length_a   1.000
_cell.length_b   1.000
_cell.length_c   1.000
_cell.angle_alpha   90.00
_cell.angle_beta   90.00
_cell.angle_gamma   90.00
#
_symmetry.space_group_name_H-M   'P 1'
#
loop_
_entity.id
_entity.type
_entity.pdbx_description
1 polymer ?
#
loop_
_entity_poly.entity_id
_entity_poly.type
_entity_poly.pdbx_seq_one_letter_code
_entity_poly.pdbx_strand_id
1 'polypeptide(L)'
;MSPLLRADRLAVSCLVALLLYTANSAGAVMLGLTPSSQTAAVGQTVSIDLVVDGLGDFAPDSLGAFDIDVAYDPAALTFSGYALGGFLGDLGLFEAADFSFGDLGGGVINLAELSFLEADAGSCFVCLPPFLDDVQPGSFVLATLDFMVTDLAFGDSTEVAIGSVNALSDAFGDALEIAAIDGAVIRGVEPTAMPSPAPLLLMLSGLAALGAFGNRARRFDAQTGMPSAAKAATASYR
;
A
#
# COMPACT_ATOMS: atom_id res chain seq x y z
N MET A 1 -16.28 -69.40 -9.20
CA MET A 1 -16.36 -67.97 -8.85
C MET A 1 -17.33 -67.33 -9.82
N SER A 2 -18.48 -66.90 -9.33
CA SER A 2 -19.60 -66.40 -10.14
C SER A 2 -19.27 -65.05 -10.80
N PRO A 3 -19.67 -64.82 -12.05
CA PRO A 3 -19.42 -63.56 -12.78
C PRO A 3 -20.06 -62.34 -12.09
N LEU A 4 -21.12 -62.55 -11.31
CA LEU A 4 -21.79 -61.51 -10.53
C LEU A 4 -20.89 -60.89 -9.45
N LEU A 5 -20.04 -61.68 -8.76
CA LEU A 5 -19.11 -61.15 -7.75
C LEU A 5 -17.97 -60.28 -8.34
N ARG A 6 -17.71 -60.36 -9.65
CA ARG A 6 -16.70 -59.53 -10.33
C ARG A 6 -17.24 -58.17 -10.72
N ALA A 7 -18.52 -58.08 -11.11
CA ALA A 7 -19.15 -56.84 -11.53
C ALA A 7 -19.29 -55.84 -10.37
N ASP A 8 -19.67 -56.30 -9.18
CA ASP A 8 -19.82 -55.46 -7.99
C ASP A 8 -18.48 -54.85 -7.54
N ARG A 9 -17.38 -55.59 -7.68
CA ARG A 9 -16.03 -55.13 -7.34
C ARG A 9 -15.51 -54.08 -8.33
N LEU A 10 -15.85 -54.20 -9.61
CA LEU A 10 -15.52 -53.23 -10.65
C LEU A 10 -16.33 -51.93 -10.49
N ALA A 11 -17.63 -52.03 -10.20
CA ALA A 11 -18.50 -50.87 -9.99
C ALA A 11 -18.07 -50.03 -8.77
N VAL A 12 -17.75 -50.69 -7.64
CA VAL A 12 -17.24 -49.99 -6.45
C VAL A 12 -15.87 -49.36 -6.70
N SER A 13 -14.98 -50.03 -7.46
CA SER A 13 -13.67 -49.48 -7.81
C SER A 13 -13.78 -48.27 -8.75
N CYS A 14 -14.73 -48.25 -9.68
CA CYS A 14 -15.02 -47.09 -10.52
C CYS A 14 -15.64 -45.93 -9.72
N LEU A 15 -16.54 -46.21 -8.77
CA LEU A 15 -17.13 -45.18 -7.90
C LEU A 15 -16.06 -44.53 -7.00
N VAL A 16 -15.15 -45.32 -6.44
CA VAL A 16 -14.03 -44.81 -5.62
C VAL A 16 -13.04 -44.02 -6.49
N ALA A 17 -12.73 -44.47 -7.71
CA ALA A 17 -11.89 -43.71 -8.64
C ALA A 17 -12.54 -42.40 -9.10
N LEU A 18 -13.87 -42.36 -9.25
CA LEU A 18 -14.62 -41.15 -9.60
C LEU A 18 -14.71 -40.15 -8.43
N LEU A 19 -14.82 -40.65 -7.19
CA LEU A 19 -14.77 -39.83 -5.96
C LEU A 19 -13.37 -39.31 -5.62
N LEU A 20 -12.31 -39.98 -6.09
CA LEU A 20 -10.92 -39.52 -5.93
C LEU A 20 -10.50 -38.51 -7.01
N TYR A 21 -11.26 -38.40 -8.10
CA TYR A 21 -10.98 -37.44 -9.19
C TYR A 21 -11.53 -36.04 -8.90
N THR A 22 -12.39 -35.88 -7.89
CA THR A 22 -12.94 -34.57 -7.47
C THR A 22 -12.15 -33.94 -6.32
N ALA A 23 -11.03 -34.54 -5.91
CA ALA A 23 -10.08 -33.91 -5.00
C ALA A 23 -9.02 -33.18 -5.82
N ASN A 24 -9.44 -32.24 -6.66
CA ASN A 24 -8.55 -31.15 -7.01
C ASN A 24 -8.29 -30.45 -5.67
N SER A 25 -7.08 -30.61 -5.15
CA SER A 25 -6.65 -29.78 -4.05
C SER A 25 -6.55 -28.38 -4.64
N ALA A 26 -7.63 -27.60 -4.54
CA ALA A 26 -7.53 -26.16 -4.61
C ALA A 26 -6.35 -25.82 -3.71
N GLY A 27 -5.35 -25.14 -4.28
CA GLY A 27 -4.20 -24.74 -3.48
C GLY A 27 -4.72 -23.94 -2.28
N ALA A 28 -4.09 -24.14 -1.12
CA ALA A 28 -4.53 -23.49 0.10
C ALA A 28 -4.38 -21.96 -0.08
N VAL A 29 -5.47 -21.27 -0.45
CA VAL A 29 -5.40 -19.85 -0.82
C VAL A 29 -5.12 -19.04 0.43
N MET A 30 -4.14 -18.14 0.32
CA MET A 30 -3.79 -17.21 1.39
C MET A 30 -4.07 -15.79 0.91
N LEU A 31 -4.68 -14.99 1.79
CA LEU A 31 -4.82 -13.56 1.59
C LEU A 31 -3.92 -12.83 2.59
N GLY A 32 -3.13 -11.88 2.11
CA GLY A 32 -2.17 -11.19 2.96
C GLY A 32 -2.01 -9.72 2.60
N LEU A 33 -1.63 -8.92 3.59
CA LEU A 33 -1.24 -7.54 3.41
C LEU A 33 0.29 -7.39 3.44
N THR A 34 0.86 -6.83 2.37
CA THR A 34 2.30 -6.68 2.18
C THR A 34 2.68 -5.20 1.98
N PRO A 35 3.68 -4.65 2.69
CA PRO A 35 4.49 -5.31 3.71
C PRO A 35 3.70 -5.59 4.99
N SER A 36 3.94 -6.74 5.61
CA SER A 36 3.28 -7.13 6.88
C SER A 36 3.68 -6.25 8.06
N SER A 37 4.79 -5.53 7.96
CA SER A 37 5.15 -4.46 8.89
C SER A 37 5.91 -3.35 8.19
N GLN A 38 5.56 -2.11 8.51
CA GLN A 38 6.32 -0.93 8.08
C GLN A 38 6.33 0.15 9.16
N THR A 39 7.20 1.15 9.00
CA THR A 39 7.29 2.31 9.88
C THR A 39 6.99 3.59 9.13
N ALA A 40 6.23 4.49 9.74
CA ALA A 40 5.92 5.79 9.17
C ALA A 40 5.75 6.87 10.23
N ALA A 41 6.07 8.11 9.87
CA ALA A 41 5.83 9.28 10.69
C ALA A 41 4.51 9.95 10.28
N VAL A 42 3.91 10.72 11.20
CA VAL A 42 2.73 11.54 10.89
C VAL A 42 3.01 12.45 9.69
N GLY A 43 2.05 12.49 8.75
CA GLY A 43 2.14 13.22 7.50
C GLY A 43 2.82 12.45 6.35
N GLN A 44 3.30 11.23 6.57
CA GLN A 44 3.76 10.35 5.49
C GLN A 44 2.61 9.51 4.93
N THR A 45 2.72 9.14 3.66
CA THR A 45 1.87 8.12 3.03
C THR A 45 2.56 6.76 3.14
N VAL A 46 1.78 5.74 3.47
CA VAL A 46 2.18 4.33 3.41
C VAL A 46 1.33 3.62 2.37
N SER A 47 1.91 2.62 1.74
CA SER A 47 1.25 1.77 0.74
C SER A 47 1.26 0.32 1.22
N ILE A 48 0.16 -0.39 1.00
CA ILE A 48 -0.04 -1.78 1.40
C ILE A 48 -0.73 -2.51 0.26
N ASP A 49 -0.11 -3.59 -0.21
CA ASP A 49 -0.67 -4.49 -1.21
C ASP A 49 -1.53 -5.57 -0.53
N LEU A 50 -2.75 -5.74 -1.02
CA LEU A 50 -3.56 -6.93 -0.83
C LEU A 50 -3.09 -7.99 -1.83
N VAL A 51 -2.59 -9.10 -1.33
CA VAL A 51 -1.96 -10.17 -2.09
C VAL A 51 -2.77 -11.44 -1.94
N VAL A 52 -2.97 -12.15 -3.05
CA VAL A 52 -3.40 -13.55 -3.07
C VAL A 52 -2.19 -14.45 -3.32
N ASP A 53 -2.14 -15.60 -2.66
CA ASP A 53 -1.11 -16.63 -2.84
C ASP A 53 -1.76 -18.02 -2.78
N GLY A 54 -1.08 -19.03 -3.27
CA GLY A 54 -1.52 -20.42 -3.25
C GLY A 54 -2.42 -20.85 -4.40
N LEU A 55 -2.56 -20.06 -5.47
CA LEU A 55 -3.41 -20.41 -6.64
C LEU A 55 -2.74 -21.43 -7.58
N GLY A 56 -1.42 -21.57 -7.53
CA GLY A 56 -0.65 -22.35 -8.49
C GLY A 56 -0.25 -21.52 -9.72
N ASP A 57 0.96 -21.76 -10.24
CA ASP A 57 1.47 -20.99 -11.38
C ASP A 57 0.83 -21.45 -12.69
N PHE A 58 0.06 -20.57 -13.33
CA PHE A 58 -0.53 -20.78 -14.66
C PHE A 58 -1.30 -22.13 -14.72
N ALA A 59 -2.20 -22.31 -13.77
CA ALA A 59 -2.89 -23.57 -13.53
C ALA A 59 -4.39 -23.34 -13.26
N PRO A 60 -5.22 -24.40 -13.40
CA PRO A 60 -6.64 -24.34 -13.04
C PRO A 60 -6.87 -23.89 -11.61
N ASP A 61 -8.11 -23.46 -11.36
CA ASP A 61 -8.57 -22.79 -10.15
C ASP A 61 -8.04 -21.34 -10.02
N SER A 62 -7.71 -20.70 -11.16
CA SER A 62 -7.37 -19.27 -11.26
C SER A 62 -8.47 -18.38 -10.69
N LEU A 63 -8.10 -17.28 -10.05
CA LEU A 63 -9.02 -16.35 -9.41
C LEU A 63 -9.85 -15.59 -10.46
N GLY A 64 -11.17 -15.73 -10.42
CA GLY A 64 -12.11 -15.06 -11.32
C GLY A 64 -12.80 -13.84 -10.70
N ALA A 65 -12.97 -13.81 -9.37
CA ALA A 65 -13.58 -12.67 -8.69
C ALA A 65 -13.18 -12.58 -7.21
N PHE A 66 -13.19 -11.35 -6.68
CA PHE A 66 -13.12 -11.11 -5.23
C PHE A 66 -14.03 -9.96 -4.79
N ASP A 67 -14.47 -10.01 -3.54
CA ASP A 67 -15.13 -8.93 -2.79
C ASP A 67 -14.63 -9.01 -1.34
N ILE A 68 -13.80 -8.03 -0.96
CA ILE A 68 -13.03 -8.03 0.28
C ILE A 68 -13.15 -6.66 0.95
N ASP A 69 -13.45 -6.68 2.25
CA ASP A 69 -13.40 -5.49 3.10
C ASP A 69 -12.08 -5.46 3.87
N VAL A 70 -11.36 -4.35 3.78
CA VAL A 70 -10.16 -4.04 4.54
C VAL A 70 -10.50 -3.07 5.66
N ALA A 71 -10.19 -3.44 6.90
CA ALA A 71 -10.36 -2.64 8.09
C ALA A 71 -9.08 -1.90 8.47
N TYR A 72 -9.20 -0.66 8.93
CA TYR A 72 -8.10 0.15 9.44
C TYR A 72 -8.58 1.06 10.59
N ASP A 73 -7.66 1.60 11.39
CA ASP A 73 -8.00 2.60 12.42
C ASP A 73 -8.09 4.02 11.81
N PRO A 74 -9.29 4.61 11.67
CA PRO A 74 -9.46 5.94 11.10
C PRO A 74 -9.01 7.07 12.04
N ALA A 75 -8.70 6.77 13.32
CA ALA A 75 -8.06 7.74 14.20
C ALA A 75 -6.57 7.91 13.83
N ALA A 76 -5.90 6.82 13.44
CA ALA A 76 -4.47 6.82 13.15
C ALA A 76 -4.14 7.07 11.66
N LEU A 77 -5.01 6.62 10.76
CA LEU A 77 -4.78 6.64 9.31
C LEU A 77 -5.95 7.32 8.58
N THR A 78 -5.67 7.91 7.42
CA THR A 78 -6.67 8.36 6.46
C THR A 78 -6.46 7.63 5.14
N PHE A 79 -7.48 6.91 4.68
CA PHE A 79 -7.44 6.27 3.37
C PHE A 79 -7.34 7.32 2.26
N SER A 80 -6.40 7.12 1.35
CA SER A 80 -6.10 8.05 0.25
C SER A 80 -6.58 7.55 -1.11
N GLY A 81 -6.68 6.23 -1.28
CA GLY A 81 -7.13 5.61 -2.52
C GLY A 81 -6.63 4.18 -2.67
N TYR A 82 -7.09 3.52 -3.72
CA TYR A 82 -6.63 2.19 -4.12
C TYR A 82 -6.35 2.14 -5.62
N ALA A 83 -5.58 1.14 -6.03
CA ALA A 83 -5.42 0.72 -7.42
C ALA A 83 -5.58 -0.81 -7.49
N LEU A 84 -6.41 -1.30 -8.42
CA LEU A 84 -6.56 -2.74 -8.66
C LEU A 84 -5.37 -3.31 -9.43
N GLY A 85 -5.09 -4.59 -9.21
CA GLY A 85 -4.13 -5.38 -9.96
C GLY A 85 -4.60 -5.63 -11.41
N GLY A 86 -3.72 -6.21 -12.23
CA GLY A 86 -4.01 -6.45 -13.65
C GLY A 86 -4.34 -7.90 -14.02
N PHE A 87 -4.31 -8.82 -13.04
CA PHE A 87 -4.39 -10.27 -13.31
C PHE A 87 -5.81 -10.80 -13.48
N LEU A 88 -6.84 -10.00 -13.18
CA LEU A 88 -8.23 -10.32 -13.52
C LEU A 88 -8.63 -9.79 -14.92
N GLY A 89 -7.78 -9.01 -15.58
CA GLY A 89 -8.01 -8.45 -16.91
C GLY A 89 -7.81 -6.94 -16.97
N ASP A 90 -7.83 -6.38 -18.17
CA ASP A 90 -7.75 -4.93 -18.38
C ASP A 90 -9.14 -4.27 -18.29
N LEU A 91 -9.32 -3.39 -17.28
CA LEU A 91 -10.54 -2.61 -17.07
C LEU A 91 -10.89 -1.70 -18.26
N GLY A 92 -9.88 -1.17 -18.97
CA GLY A 92 -10.05 -0.30 -20.14
C GLY A 92 -10.42 -1.05 -21.42
N LEU A 93 -10.14 -2.36 -21.47
CA LEU A 93 -10.56 -3.26 -22.56
C LEU A 93 -11.87 -4.00 -22.25
N PHE A 94 -12.49 -3.77 -21.09
CA PHE A 94 -13.66 -4.50 -20.61
C PHE A 94 -13.40 -6.00 -20.44
N GLU A 95 -12.18 -6.36 -20.07
CA GLU A 95 -11.81 -7.74 -19.68
C GLU A 95 -12.05 -8.00 -18.19
N ALA A 96 -12.26 -6.94 -17.41
CA ALA A 96 -12.67 -6.98 -16.01
C ALA A 96 -13.59 -5.80 -15.68
N ALA A 97 -14.25 -5.85 -14.53
CA ALA A 97 -15.07 -4.76 -14.00
C ALA A 97 -14.77 -4.50 -12.51
N ASP A 98 -14.52 -3.23 -12.19
CA ASP A 98 -14.40 -2.74 -10.82
C ASP A 98 -15.80 -2.52 -10.22
N PHE A 99 -16.10 -3.28 -9.17
CA PHE A 99 -17.32 -3.18 -8.37
C PHE A 99 -17.08 -2.64 -6.96
N SER A 100 -15.87 -2.16 -6.68
CA SER A 100 -15.47 -1.63 -5.37
C SER A 100 -16.31 -0.43 -4.98
N PHE A 101 -16.71 -0.38 -3.70
CA PHE A 101 -17.31 0.81 -3.12
C PHE A 101 -16.29 1.78 -2.52
N GLY A 102 -15.02 1.39 -2.38
CA GLY A 102 -13.96 2.22 -1.81
C GLY A 102 -14.19 2.45 -0.31
N ASP A 103 -13.97 3.68 0.17
CA ASP A 103 -14.17 4.03 1.58
C ASP A 103 -15.66 4.00 1.96
N LEU A 104 -16.04 3.00 2.77
CA LEU A 104 -17.38 2.88 3.33
C LEU A 104 -17.57 3.73 4.59
N GLY A 105 -16.52 4.41 5.04
CA GLY A 105 -16.45 5.14 6.30
C GLY A 105 -16.23 4.22 7.49
N GLY A 106 -15.91 4.84 8.64
CA GLY A 106 -15.75 4.10 9.90
C GLY A 106 -14.53 3.17 9.96
N GLY A 107 -13.55 3.34 9.06
CA GLY A 107 -12.37 2.50 9.02
C GLY A 107 -12.52 1.24 8.16
N VAL A 108 -13.44 1.23 7.19
CA VAL A 108 -13.67 0.08 6.29
C VAL A 108 -13.57 0.50 4.83
N ILE A 109 -12.79 -0.24 4.05
CA ILE A 109 -12.61 -0.06 2.61
C ILE A 109 -13.11 -1.32 1.93
N ASN A 110 -14.01 -1.19 0.97
CA ASN A 110 -14.48 -2.30 0.15
C ASN A 110 -13.77 -2.30 -1.21
N LEU A 111 -13.22 -3.46 -1.56
CA LEU A 111 -12.56 -3.74 -2.84
C LEU A 111 -13.25 -4.93 -3.49
N ALA A 112 -13.70 -4.78 -4.73
CA ALA A 112 -14.33 -5.85 -5.47
C ALA A 112 -14.03 -5.76 -6.97
N GLU A 113 -13.65 -6.89 -7.57
CA GLU A 113 -13.36 -6.99 -8.99
C GLU A 113 -13.86 -8.33 -9.54
N LEU A 114 -14.40 -8.28 -10.75
CA LEU A 114 -14.87 -9.45 -11.49
C LEU A 114 -14.14 -9.51 -12.83
N SER A 115 -13.53 -10.66 -13.12
CA SER A 115 -12.97 -10.95 -14.44
C SER A 115 -14.06 -11.35 -15.43
N PHE A 116 -13.88 -10.94 -16.68
CA PHE A 116 -14.60 -11.45 -17.85
C PHE A 116 -13.70 -12.29 -18.78
N LEU A 117 -12.44 -12.49 -18.40
CA LEU A 117 -11.56 -13.45 -19.07
C LEU A 117 -12.05 -14.86 -18.79
N GLU A 118 -11.93 -15.73 -19.79
CA GLU A 118 -12.34 -17.13 -19.67
C GLU A 118 -11.21 -17.94 -19.00
N ALA A 119 -11.57 -19.02 -18.30
CA ALA A 119 -10.60 -19.83 -17.56
C ALA A 119 -9.50 -20.39 -18.46
N ASP A 120 -9.91 -21.06 -19.55
CA ASP A 120 -9.01 -21.76 -20.48
C ASP A 120 -9.66 -21.98 -21.86
N ALA A 121 -8.84 -22.36 -22.85
CA ALA A 121 -9.28 -22.61 -24.23
C ALA A 121 -10.14 -23.87 -24.43
N GLY A 122 -10.19 -24.77 -23.45
CA GLY A 122 -10.99 -26.00 -23.46
C GLY A 122 -12.38 -25.84 -22.83
N SER A 123 -12.55 -24.86 -21.93
CA SER A 123 -13.83 -24.54 -21.27
C SER A 123 -14.49 -23.25 -21.75
N CYS A 124 -13.82 -22.49 -22.62
CA CYS A 124 -14.31 -21.21 -23.15
C CYS A 124 -15.60 -21.31 -23.98
N PHE A 125 -16.38 -20.23 -23.90
CA PHE A 125 -17.54 -19.93 -24.73
C PHE A 125 -17.17 -19.08 -25.96
N VAL A 126 -16.44 -17.98 -25.79
CA VAL A 126 -15.98 -17.09 -26.88
C VAL A 126 -14.61 -17.50 -27.41
N CYS A 127 -13.78 -18.07 -26.54
CA CYS A 127 -12.43 -18.55 -26.80
C CYS A 127 -11.48 -17.45 -27.26
N LEU A 128 -11.53 -16.31 -26.57
CA LEU A 128 -10.68 -15.16 -26.83
C LEU A 128 -9.60 -15.06 -25.74
N PRO A 129 -8.32 -15.24 -26.07
CA PRO A 129 -7.24 -15.03 -25.09
C PRO A 129 -7.08 -13.54 -24.76
N PRO A 130 -6.46 -13.21 -23.60
CA PRO A 130 -5.84 -14.13 -22.65
C PRO A 130 -6.83 -14.96 -21.83
N PHE A 131 -6.43 -16.17 -21.42
CA PHE A 131 -7.18 -17.01 -20.49
C PHE A 131 -6.57 -16.92 -19.09
N LEU A 132 -7.38 -17.00 -18.05
CA LEU A 132 -6.93 -16.82 -16.66
C LEU A 132 -5.86 -17.84 -16.26
N ASP A 133 -6.06 -19.12 -16.62
CA ASP A 133 -5.12 -20.20 -16.34
C ASP A 133 -3.78 -20.03 -17.08
N ASP A 134 -3.74 -19.22 -18.13
CA ASP A 134 -2.50 -18.96 -18.89
C ASP A 134 -1.73 -17.73 -18.38
N VAL A 135 -2.36 -16.84 -17.61
CA VAL A 135 -1.78 -15.54 -17.25
C VAL A 135 -1.60 -15.31 -15.76
N GLN A 136 -2.34 -16.02 -14.90
CA GLN A 136 -2.21 -15.83 -13.46
C GLN A 136 -1.03 -16.62 -12.88
N PRO A 137 -0.06 -15.95 -12.22
CA PRO A 137 0.93 -16.65 -11.40
C PRO A 137 0.27 -17.16 -10.10
N GLY A 138 0.97 -18.03 -9.37
CA GLY A 138 0.46 -18.60 -8.12
C GLY A 138 0.28 -17.58 -6.98
N SER A 139 0.89 -16.41 -7.10
CA SER A 139 0.69 -15.26 -6.23
C SER A 139 0.78 -13.94 -6.97
N PHE A 140 -0.11 -13.00 -6.65
CA PHE A 140 -0.10 -11.65 -7.20
C PHE A 140 -0.86 -10.65 -6.33
N VAL A 141 -0.66 -9.36 -6.63
CA VAL A 141 -1.35 -8.24 -5.98
C VAL A 141 -2.76 -8.10 -6.57
N LEU A 142 -3.77 -8.17 -5.72
CA LEU A 142 -5.17 -7.87 -6.03
C LEU A 142 -5.42 -6.37 -6.06
N ALA A 143 -4.87 -5.65 -5.09
CA ALA A 143 -4.99 -4.20 -5.00
C ALA A 143 -3.85 -3.60 -4.17
N THR A 144 -3.47 -2.37 -4.47
CA THR A 144 -2.61 -1.54 -3.63
C THR A 144 -3.46 -0.48 -2.95
N LEU A 145 -3.38 -0.38 -1.63
CA LEU A 145 -4.08 0.61 -0.82
C LEU A 145 -3.10 1.65 -0.25
N ASP A 146 -3.45 2.93 -0.37
CA ASP A 146 -2.64 4.02 0.14
C ASP A 146 -3.30 4.71 1.35
N PHE A 147 -2.52 4.95 2.40
CA PHE A 147 -2.96 5.59 3.63
C PHE A 147 -2.03 6.75 4.00
N MET A 148 -2.60 7.88 4.42
CA MET A 148 -1.87 8.94 5.09
C MET A 148 -1.88 8.70 6.60
N VAL A 149 -0.71 8.72 7.24
CA VAL A 149 -0.61 8.63 8.70
C VAL A 149 -0.98 9.98 9.31
N THR A 150 -2.07 10.03 10.06
CA THR A 150 -2.60 11.28 10.65
C THR A 150 -2.31 11.42 12.12
N ASP A 151 -2.33 10.32 12.88
CA ASP A 151 -2.05 10.34 14.32
C ASP A 151 -1.48 9.00 14.79
N LEU A 152 -0.15 8.90 14.83
CA LEU A 152 0.55 7.71 15.29
C LEU A 152 1.85 8.11 15.97
N ALA A 153 1.85 8.14 17.30
CA ALA A 153 3.00 8.60 18.07
C ALA A 153 4.17 7.60 18.00
N PHE A 154 5.37 8.08 18.34
CA PHE A 154 6.55 7.24 18.42
C PHE A 154 6.34 6.10 19.43
N GLY A 155 6.55 4.86 18.97
CA GLY A 155 6.38 3.66 19.79
C GLY A 155 4.96 3.09 19.76
N ASP A 156 3.98 3.82 19.23
CA ASP A 156 2.64 3.30 18.98
C ASP A 156 2.59 2.51 17.66
N SER A 157 1.55 1.70 17.51
CA SER A 157 1.27 0.95 16.29
C SER A 157 -0.22 0.89 16.00
N THR A 158 -0.56 0.89 14.73
CA THR A 158 -1.91 0.61 14.22
C THR A 158 -1.85 -0.58 13.27
N GLU A 159 -2.99 -1.22 13.08
CA GLU A 159 -3.16 -2.36 12.19
C GLU A 159 -4.04 -1.98 11.00
N VAL A 160 -3.74 -2.61 9.86
CA VAL A 160 -4.64 -2.76 8.73
C VAL A 160 -4.90 -4.26 8.60
N ALA A 161 -6.16 -4.65 8.57
CA ALA A 161 -6.56 -6.05 8.60
C ALA A 161 -7.56 -6.35 7.49
N ILE A 162 -7.57 -7.59 7.00
CA ILE A 162 -8.64 -8.08 6.14
C ILE A 162 -9.83 -8.41 7.06
N GLY A 163 -10.91 -7.64 6.93
CA GLY A 163 -12.07 -7.69 7.81
C GLY A 163 -13.07 -8.77 7.42
N SER A 164 -13.64 -8.64 6.22
CA SER A 164 -14.56 -9.63 5.63
C SER A 164 -14.09 -10.04 4.24
N VAL A 165 -14.32 -11.31 3.90
CA VAL A 165 -14.21 -11.80 2.54
C VAL A 165 -15.61 -12.24 2.11
N ASN A 166 -16.28 -11.36 1.37
CA ASN A 166 -17.66 -11.55 0.93
C ASN A 166 -17.73 -12.50 -0.27
N ALA A 167 -16.72 -12.47 -1.13
CA ALA A 167 -16.55 -13.41 -2.23
C ALA A 167 -15.06 -13.63 -2.52
N LEU A 168 -14.70 -14.88 -2.82
CA LEU A 168 -13.43 -15.27 -3.42
C LEU A 168 -13.72 -16.51 -4.26
N SER A 169 -13.69 -16.39 -5.58
CA SER A 169 -14.10 -17.47 -6.48
C SER A 169 -13.17 -17.63 -7.66
N ASP A 170 -13.09 -18.85 -8.15
CA ASP A 170 -12.35 -19.16 -9.37
C ASP A 170 -13.03 -18.59 -10.63
N ALA A 171 -12.41 -18.87 -11.78
CA ALA A 171 -12.90 -18.47 -13.11
C ALA A 171 -14.29 -19.05 -13.48
N PHE A 172 -14.75 -20.10 -12.79
CA PHE A 172 -16.06 -20.72 -13.01
C PHE A 172 -17.12 -20.23 -12.01
N GLY A 173 -16.72 -19.40 -11.03
CA GLY A 173 -17.57 -18.90 -9.97
C GLY A 173 -17.70 -19.87 -8.78
N ASP A 174 -16.91 -20.93 -8.73
CA ASP A 174 -16.82 -21.80 -7.56
C ASP A 174 -15.96 -21.15 -6.48
N ALA A 175 -16.38 -21.26 -5.22
CA ALA A 175 -15.70 -20.60 -4.11
C ALA A 175 -14.32 -21.23 -3.84
N LEU A 176 -13.30 -20.38 -3.71
CA LEU A 176 -11.96 -20.79 -3.32
C LEU A 176 -11.85 -20.88 -1.79
N GLU A 177 -11.26 -21.97 -1.29
CA GLU A 177 -11.07 -22.16 0.15
C GLU A 177 -9.89 -21.32 0.65
N ILE A 178 -10.16 -20.44 1.62
CA ILE A 178 -9.14 -19.61 2.26
C ILE A 178 -8.55 -20.37 3.44
N ALA A 179 -7.25 -20.65 3.36
CA ALA A 179 -6.51 -21.34 4.40
C ALA A 179 -5.93 -20.39 5.45
N ALA A 180 -5.60 -19.16 5.06
CA ALA A 180 -5.02 -18.16 5.96
C ALA A 180 -5.32 -16.72 5.52
N ILE A 181 -5.35 -15.82 6.51
CA ILE A 181 -5.53 -14.39 6.34
C ILE A 181 -4.52 -13.68 7.24
N ASP A 182 -3.70 -12.81 6.66
CA ASP A 182 -2.67 -12.03 7.36
C ASP A 182 -2.86 -10.53 7.18
N GLY A 183 -2.77 -9.78 8.29
CA GLY A 183 -2.82 -8.32 8.33
C GLY A 183 -1.46 -7.64 8.21
N ALA A 184 -1.45 -6.31 8.28
CA ALA A 184 -0.26 -5.49 8.27
C ALA A 184 -0.22 -4.52 9.46
N VAL A 185 0.97 -4.29 10.01
CA VAL A 185 1.19 -3.38 11.14
C VAL A 185 2.01 -2.17 10.72
N ILE A 186 1.50 -0.97 11.00
CA ILE A 186 2.22 0.30 10.81
C ILE A 186 2.67 0.80 12.18
N ARG A 187 3.96 1.09 12.30
CA ARG A 187 4.58 1.57 13.55
C ARG A 187 4.98 3.04 13.44
N GLY A 188 4.60 3.83 14.43
CA GLY A 188 4.95 5.24 14.50
C GLY A 188 6.43 5.44 14.75
N VAL A 189 7.09 6.23 13.91
CA VAL A 189 8.46 6.70 14.11
C VAL A 189 8.49 8.21 14.32
N GLU A 190 9.55 8.71 14.97
CA GLU A 190 9.72 10.15 15.10
C GLU A 190 9.75 10.81 13.71
N PRO A 191 9.13 11.99 13.54
CA PRO A 191 9.28 12.76 12.32
C PRO A 191 10.76 12.97 12.03
N THR A 192 11.19 12.67 10.81
CA THR A 192 12.56 12.97 10.40
C THR A 192 12.79 14.46 10.63
N ALA A 193 13.79 14.79 11.45
CA ALA A 193 14.11 16.18 11.74
C ALA A 193 14.38 16.89 10.41
N MET A 194 13.46 17.76 9.99
CA MET A 194 13.65 18.60 8.81
C MET A 194 15.00 19.30 8.96
N PRO A 195 15.89 19.29 7.95
CA PRO A 195 17.16 19.99 8.04
C PRO A 195 16.86 21.46 8.34
N SER A 196 17.05 21.90 9.58
CA SER A 196 16.80 23.30 9.91
C SER A 196 17.77 24.11 9.05
N PRO A 197 17.30 25.10 8.26
CA PRO A 197 18.20 25.94 7.49
C PRO A 197 19.15 26.61 8.49
N ALA A 198 20.42 26.18 8.48
CA ALA A 198 21.39 26.38 9.55
C ALA A 198 21.25 27.75 10.23
N PRO A 199 20.49 27.87 11.33
CA PRO A 199 20.14 29.17 11.90
C PRO A 199 21.38 29.84 12.48
N LEU A 200 22.38 29.04 12.86
CA LEU A 200 23.73 29.49 13.22
C LEU A 200 24.44 30.17 12.05
N LEU A 201 24.33 29.65 10.83
CA LEU A 201 24.95 30.25 9.63
C LEU A 201 24.27 31.57 9.25
N LEU A 202 22.94 31.65 9.39
CA LEU A 202 22.18 32.89 9.24
C LEU A 202 22.51 33.91 10.33
N MET A 203 22.63 33.48 11.59
CA MET A 203 22.99 34.36 12.70
C MET A 203 24.43 34.86 12.60
N LEU A 204 25.38 33.99 12.24
CA LEU A 204 26.78 34.34 12.05
C LEU A 204 26.99 35.26 10.84
N SER A 205 26.29 35.00 9.72
CA SER A 205 26.35 35.89 8.56
C SER A 205 25.69 37.25 8.85
N GLY A 206 24.58 37.29 9.60
CA GLY A 206 23.96 38.53 10.06
C GLY A 206 24.88 39.36 10.95
N LEU A 207 25.55 38.73 11.93
CA LEU A 207 26.52 39.40 12.81
C LEU A 207 27.77 39.88 12.06
N ALA A 208 28.27 39.08 11.11
CA ALA A 208 29.41 39.45 10.27
C ALA A 208 29.08 40.67 9.38
N ALA A 209 27.87 40.70 8.79
CA ALA A 209 27.40 41.83 8.02
C ALA A 209 27.30 43.10 8.90
N LEU A 210 26.66 43.00 10.07
CA LEU A 210 26.56 44.12 11.03
C LEU A 210 27.94 44.65 11.46
N GLY A 211 28.91 43.76 11.72
CA GLY A 211 30.28 44.14 12.05
C GLY A 211 31.02 44.83 10.89
N ALA A 212 30.85 44.36 9.66
CA ALA A 212 31.45 44.96 8.48
C ALA A 212 30.87 46.35 8.16
N PHE A 213 29.56 46.53 8.30
CA PHE A 213 28.89 47.82 8.11
C PHE A 213 29.20 48.81 9.24
N GLY A 214 29.24 48.37 10.50
CA GLY A 214 29.61 49.21 11.64
C GLY A 214 31.05 49.74 11.57
N ASN A 215 31.98 48.95 11.04
CA ASN A 215 33.37 49.36 10.87
C ASN A 215 33.58 50.34 9.70
N ARG A 216 32.71 50.33 8.68
CA ARG A 216 32.75 51.31 7.59
C ARG A 216 32.25 52.70 8.03
N ALA A 217 31.20 52.75 8.85
CA ALA A 217 30.69 54.02 9.39
C ALA A 217 31.76 54.74 10.25
N ARG A 218 32.45 54.00 11.13
CA ARG A 218 33.52 54.55 11.99
C ARG A 218 34.76 55.02 11.22
N ARG A 219 35.06 54.41 10.08
CA ARG A 219 36.18 54.82 9.21
C ARG A 219 35.88 56.09 8.41
N PHE A 220 34.61 56.34 8.10
CA PHE A 220 34.20 57.58 7.43
C PHE A 220 34.36 58.79 8.37
N ASP A 221 33.96 58.66 9.65
CA ASP A 221 34.17 59.69 10.67
C ASP A 221 35.65 60.01 10.93
N ALA A 222 36.55 59.04 10.76
CA ALA A 222 37.99 59.25 10.93
C ALA A 222 38.67 59.93 9.71
N GLN A 223 38.07 59.87 8.51
CA GLN A 223 38.60 60.52 7.31
C GLN A 223 37.98 61.89 7.05
N THR A 224 36.76 62.15 7.50
CA THR A 224 36.24 63.52 7.61
C THR A 224 36.78 64.14 8.89
N GLY A 225 38.04 64.57 8.86
CA GLY A 225 38.58 65.45 9.90
C GLY A 225 37.74 66.73 9.99
N MET A 226 36.66 66.70 10.76
CA MET A 226 36.04 67.90 11.27
C MET A 226 36.75 68.24 12.58
N PRO A 227 37.44 69.38 12.65
CA PRO A 227 38.07 69.81 13.87
C PRO A 227 37.03 70.00 14.97
N SER A 228 37.34 69.45 16.13
CA SER A 228 36.70 69.73 17.41
C SER A 228 36.56 71.24 17.62
N ALA A 229 35.36 71.76 17.40
CA ALA A 229 34.98 73.11 17.76
C ALA A 229 34.50 73.12 19.23
N ALA A 230 35.41 72.98 20.18
CA ALA A 230 35.13 73.26 21.59
C ALA A 230 36.39 73.48 22.43
N LYS A 231 37.13 74.57 22.17
CA LYS A 231 37.86 75.27 23.24
C LYS A 231 38.32 76.67 22.79
N ALA A 232 37.45 77.65 23.01
CA ALA A 232 37.85 79.05 23.06
C ALA A 232 37.02 79.76 24.14
N ALA A 233 37.73 80.31 25.13
CA ALA A 233 37.46 81.54 25.87
C ALA A 233 37.77 81.41 27.37
N THR A 234 38.26 82.53 27.93
CA THR A 234 38.61 82.87 29.32
C THR A 234 40.00 82.39 29.80
N ALA A 235 40.93 83.23 30.24
CA ALA A 235 40.90 84.66 30.56
C ALA A 235 42.33 85.25 30.60
N SER A 236 42.49 86.51 30.18
CA SER A 236 43.55 87.39 30.68
C SER A 236 42.90 88.62 31.32
N TYR A 237 43.18 88.85 32.60
CA TYR A 237 43.08 90.16 33.23
C TYR A 237 44.05 90.23 34.40
N ARG A 238 44.92 91.24 34.35
CA ARG A 238 45.97 91.69 35.28
C ARG A 238 47.33 91.03 35.17
#